data_AF-A0A7R9YNM3-F1
#
_entry.id   AF-A0A7R9YNM3-F1
#
_cell.length_a   1.000
_cell.length_b   1.000
_cell.length_c   1.000
_cell.angle_alpha   90.00
_cell.angle_beta   90.00
_cell.angle_gamma   90.00
#
_symmetry.space_group_name_H-M   'P 1'
#
loop_
_entity.id
_entity.type
_entity.pdbx_description
1 polymer ?
#
loop_
_entity_poly.entity_id
_entity_poly.type
_entity_poly.pdbx_seq_one_letter_code
_entity_poly.pdbx_strand_id
1 'polypeptide(L)'
;RFVSQLGVTETAVRVYHRYLKFEPDGVEEYIDFLLSVGRVGEAASRLAQLLNRETFVSPRGQTRHTTWLRLCRLLSQHPTEVAGKLRAEAIIRGGLREFSDEVGNIWVSLADFFIRQAQFEQARDVYEEAVGSVMTVRDFSLVFDAYAQYEESMIGHAMGAVTQLEAEGAEAGGPAPAR
;
A
#
# COMPACT_ATOMS: atom_id res chain seq x y z
N ARG A 1 -25.13 -7.26 10.94
CA ARG A 1 -24.87 -6.22 11.97
C ARG A 1 -24.69 -6.76 13.40
N PHE A 2 -25.31 -7.86 13.82
CA PHE A 2 -25.27 -8.31 15.23
C PHE A 2 -23.90 -8.88 15.68
N VAL A 3 -23.18 -9.57 14.80
CA VAL A 3 -21.96 -10.30 15.20
C VAL A 3 -20.73 -9.40 15.34
N SER A 4 -20.71 -8.27 14.63
CA SER A 4 -19.61 -7.28 14.70
C SER A 4 -19.63 -6.44 15.97
N GLN A 5 -20.72 -6.46 16.75
CA GLN A 5 -20.88 -5.67 17.97
C GLN A 5 -20.50 -6.42 19.26
N LEU A 6 -20.27 -7.73 19.18
CA LEU A 6 -20.07 -8.60 20.35
C LEU A 6 -18.61 -8.69 20.83
N GLY A 7 -17.67 -7.99 20.18
CA GLY A 7 -16.27 -7.92 20.60
C GLY A 7 -15.46 -9.22 20.44
N VAL A 8 -16.06 -10.30 19.93
CA VAL A 8 -15.37 -11.58 19.67
C VAL A 8 -15.13 -11.74 18.18
N THR A 9 -13.91 -11.42 17.75
CA THR A 9 -13.52 -11.39 16.34
C THR A 9 -13.58 -12.78 15.69
N GLU A 10 -13.21 -13.83 16.40
CA GLU A 10 -13.15 -15.19 15.83
C GLU A 10 -14.51 -15.87 15.69
N THR A 11 -15.50 -15.54 16.52
CA THR A 11 -16.86 -16.02 16.28
C THR A 11 -17.47 -15.31 15.09
N ALA A 12 -17.21 -14.01 14.93
CA ALA A 12 -17.63 -13.25 13.76
C ALA A 12 -17.04 -13.81 12.46
N VAL A 13 -15.74 -14.06 12.42
CA VAL A 13 -15.05 -14.66 11.27
C VAL A 13 -15.66 -16.02 10.92
N ARG A 14 -15.96 -16.87 11.92
CA ARG A 14 -16.61 -18.17 11.70
C ARG A 14 -18.03 -18.04 11.16
N VAL A 15 -18.81 -17.08 11.65
CA VAL A 15 -20.17 -16.82 11.15
C VAL A 15 -20.11 -16.33 9.71
N TYR A 16 -19.21 -15.39 9.40
CA TYR A 16 -19.02 -14.92 8.03
C TYR A 16 -18.53 -16.02 7.10
N HIS A 17 -17.62 -16.90 7.54
CA HIS A 17 -17.23 -18.07 6.75
C HIS A 17 -18.40 -19.00 6.43
N ARG A 18 -19.32 -19.17 7.37
CA ARG A 18 -20.53 -19.96 7.14
C ARG A 18 -21.48 -19.23 6.20
N TYR A 19 -21.70 -17.93 6.41
CA TYR A 19 -22.55 -17.09 5.59
C TYR A 19 -22.14 -17.09 4.12
N LEU A 20 -20.83 -16.94 3.85
CA LEU A 20 -20.28 -16.95 2.49
C LEU A 20 -20.45 -18.28 1.74
N LYS A 21 -20.75 -19.39 2.44
CA LYS A 21 -21.12 -20.66 1.78
C LYS A 21 -22.54 -20.65 1.24
N PHE A 22 -23.42 -19.85 1.83
CA PHE A 22 -24.83 -19.74 1.42
C PHE A 22 -25.02 -18.60 0.42
N GLU A 23 -24.38 -17.46 0.66
CA GLU A 23 -24.49 -16.27 -0.17
C GLU A 23 -23.09 -15.74 -0.51
N PRO A 24 -22.54 -16.07 -1.70
CA PRO A 24 -21.20 -15.65 -2.09
C PRO A 24 -21.09 -14.15 -2.35
N ASP A 25 -22.22 -13.48 -2.59
CA ASP A 25 -22.33 -12.06 -2.92
C ASP A 25 -22.02 -11.15 -1.71
N GLY A 26 -22.20 -11.68 -0.48
CA GLY A 26 -21.90 -10.97 0.77
C GLY A 26 -20.41 -10.80 1.10
N VAL A 27 -19.50 -11.11 0.17
CA VAL A 27 -18.05 -11.03 0.39
C VAL A 27 -17.55 -9.60 0.66
N GLU A 28 -18.19 -8.59 0.06
CA GLU A 28 -17.83 -7.18 0.28
C GLU A 28 -18.11 -6.75 1.72
N GLU A 29 -19.23 -7.19 2.31
CA GLU A 29 -19.54 -6.93 3.72
C GLU A 29 -18.54 -7.60 4.66
N TYR A 30 -18.07 -8.79 4.30
CA TYR A 30 -17.04 -9.48 5.07
C TYR A 30 -15.70 -8.74 5.00
N ILE A 31 -15.32 -8.21 3.83
CA ILE A 31 -14.10 -7.41 3.67
C ILE A 31 -14.18 -6.13 4.52
N ASP A 32 -15.31 -5.43 4.51
CA ASP A 32 -15.51 -4.24 5.34
C ASP A 32 -15.42 -4.56 6.84
N PHE A 33 -15.99 -5.70 7.23
CA PHE A 33 -15.86 -6.19 8.60
C PHE A 33 -14.39 -6.46 8.97
N LEU A 34 -13.64 -7.17 8.13
CA LEU A 34 -12.22 -7.44 8.39
C LEU A 34 -11.39 -6.15 8.51
N LEU A 35 -11.70 -5.13 7.70
CA LEU A 35 -11.05 -3.82 7.79
C LEU A 35 -11.40 -3.11 9.10
N SER A 36 -12.67 -3.15 9.54
CA SER A 36 -13.06 -2.56 10.83
C SER A 36 -12.43 -3.25 12.05
N VAL A 37 -12.04 -4.52 11.91
CA VAL A 37 -11.36 -5.31 12.94
C VAL A 37 -9.82 -5.18 12.84
N GLY A 38 -9.30 -4.52 11.79
CA GLY A 38 -7.86 -4.36 11.58
C GLY A 38 -7.16 -5.62 11.04
N ARG A 39 -7.89 -6.60 10.48
CA ARG A 39 -7.28 -7.78 9.82
C ARG A 39 -7.02 -7.49 8.34
N VAL A 40 -6.11 -6.57 8.07
CA VAL A 40 -5.88 -6.01 6.73
C VAL A 40 -5.36 -7.07 5.75
N GLY A 41 -4.42 -7.94 6.18
CA GLY A 41 -3.87 -8.99 5.33
C GLY A 41 -4.91 -10.02 4.84
N GLU A 42 -5.95 -10.28 5.63
CA GLU A 42 -7.04 -11.20 5.20
C GLU A 42 -8.05 -10.51 4.30
N ALA A 43 -8.35 -9.24 4.59
CA ALA A 43 -9.16 -8.41 3.71
C ALA A 43 -8.52 -8.34 2.31
N ALA A 44 -7.20 -8.07 2.25
CA ALA A 44 -6.43 -8.06 1.00
C ALA A 44 -6.52 -9.40 0.26
N SER A 45 -6.36 -10.51 0.99
CA SER A 45 -6.41 -11.86 0.39
C SER A 45 -7.78 -12.18 -0.18
N ARG A 46 -8.85 -11.76 0.49
CA ARG A 46 -10.22 -11.94 0.01
C ARG A 46 -10.53 -11.05 -1.19
N LEU A 47 -10.05 -9.80 -1.19
CA LEU A 47 -10.14 -8.89 -2.34
C LEU A 47 -9.39 -9.44 -3.56
N ALA A 48 -8.18 -9.97 -3.39
CA ALA A 48 -7.43 -10.59 -4.49
C ALA A 48 -8.14 -11.83 -5.05
N GLN A 49 -8.70 -12.68 -4.18
CA GLN A 49 -9.53 -13.82 -4.60
C GLN A 49 -10.80 -13.39 -5.34
N LEU A 50 -11.38 -12.25 -4.95
CA LEU A 50 -12.55 -11.68 -5.59
C LEU A 50 -12.24 -11.20 -7.01
N LEU A 51 -11.14 -10.47 -7.19
CA LEU A 51 -10.69 -9.94 -8.47
C LEU A 51 -10.31 -11.04 -9.47
N ASN A 52 -9.82 -12.18 -8.97
CA ASN A 52 -9.56 -13.36 -9.80
C ASN A 52 -10.83 -14.08 -10.30
N ARG A 53 -12.02 -13.78 -9.74
CA ARG A 53 -13.28 -14.36 -10.22
C ARG A 53 -13.85 -13.49 -11.35
N GLU A 54 -13.81 -14.00 -12.57
CA GLU A 54 -14.33 -13.30 -13.76
C GLU A 54 -15.85 -13.04 -13.71
N THR A 55 -16.59 -13.79 -12.89
CA THR A 55 -18.06 -13.71 -12.81
C THR A 55 -18.57 -12.76 -11.73
N PHE A 56 -17.70 -12.08 -10.98
CA PHE A 56 -18.15 -11.27 -9.85
C PHE A 56 -18.76 -9.95 -10.32
N VAL A 57 -20.03 -9.76 -10.01
CA VAL A 57 -20.73 -8.48 -10.10
C VAL A 57 -20.93 -7.99 -8.68
N SER A 58 -20.37 -6.81 -8.37
CA SER A 58 -20.56 -6.18 -7.08
C SER A 58 -22.06 -5.95 -6.82
N PRO A 59 -22.63 -6.48 -5.71
CA PRO A 59 -24.00 -6.17 -5.33
C PRO A 59 -24.21 -4.68 -5.04
N ARG A 60 -23.11 -3.96 -4.76
CA ARG A 60 -23.07 -2.50 -4.53
C ARG A 60 -22.81 -1.70 -5.80
N GLY A 61 -22.72 -2.35 -6.97
CA GLY A 61 -22.45 -1.71 -8.26
C GLY A 61 -21.03 -1.18 -8.42
N GLN A 62 -20.06 -1.65 -7.61
CA GLN A 62 -18.66 -1.28 -7.81
C GLN A 62 -18.11 -1.93 -9.09
N THR A 63 -17.36 -1.15 -9.85
CA THR A 63 -16.63 -1.68 -11.00
C THR A 63 -15.45 -2.52 -10.53
N ARG A 64 -15.01 -3.46 -11.39
CA ARG A 64 -13.78 -4.23 -11.17
C ARG A 64 -12.57 -3.30 -10.95
N HIS A 65 -12.50 -2.22 -11.72
CA HIS A 65 -11.48 -1.17 -11.58
C HIS A 65 -11.48 -0.53 -10.18
N THR A 66 -12.65 -0.11 -9.67
CA THR A 66 -12.77 0.47 -8.32
C THR A 66 -12.34 -0.50 -7.23
N THR A 67 -12.71 -1.78 -7.36
CA THR A 67 -12.34 -2.84 -6.42
C THR A 67 -10.83 -3.10 -6.45
N TRP A 68 -10.23 -3.05 -7.64
CA TRP A 68 -8.79 -3.17 -7.84
C TRP A 68 -8.01 -2.02 -7.21
N LEU A 69 -8.41 -0.76 -7.48
CA LEU A 69 -7.78 0.41 -6.85
C LEU A 69 -7.89 0.37 -5.32
N ARG A 70 -9.03 -0.11 -4.80
CA ARG A 70 -9.21 -0.33 -3.37
C ARG A 70 -8.20 -1.34 -2.83
N LEU A 71 -7.94 -2.43 -3.55
CA LEU A 71 -6.89 -3.38 -3.20
C LEU A 71 -5.51 -2.71 -3.23
N CYS A 72 -5.14 -2.02 -4.30
CA CYS A 72 -3.83 -1.35 -4.41
C CYS A 72 -3.57 -0.37 -3.27
N ARG A 73 -4.56 0.46 -2.89
CA ARG A 73 -4.44 1.38 -1.75
C ARG A 73 -4.23 0.67 -0.43
N LEU A 74 -4.92 -0.45 -0.24
CA LEU A 74 -4.78 -1.26 0.97
C LEU A 74 -3.38 -1.90 1.03
N LEU A 75 -2.89 -2.41 -0.11
CA LEU A 75 -1.53 -2.96 -0.23
C LEU A 75 -0.47 -1.89 0.08
N SER A 76 -0.59 -0.69 -0.49
CA SER A 76 0.39 0.37 -0.29
C SER A 76 0.37 0.95 1.12
N GLN A 77 -0.78 1.04 1.79
CA GLN A 77 -0.88 1.58 3.15
C GLN A 77 -0.39 0.62 4.24
N HIS A 78 -0.56 -0.69 4.05
CA HIS A 78 -0.25 -1.71 5.07
C HIS A 78 0.72 -2.79 4.55
N PRO A 79 1.95 -2.43 4.12
CA PRO A 79 2.85 -3.38 3.48
C PRO A 79 3.31 -4.50 4.44
N THR A 80 3.54 -4.21 5.72
CA THR A 80 4.03 -5.18 6.71
C THR A 80 3.02 -6.30 6.99
N GLU A 81 1.74 -5.96 7.09
CA GLU A 81 0.66 -6.92 7.33
C GLU A 81 0.34 -7.78 6.10
N VAL A 82 0.59 -7.24 4.90
CA VAL A 82 0.26 -7.91 3.65
C VAL A 82 1.43 -8.73 3.09
N ALA A 83 2.68 -8.32 3.31
CA ALA A 83 3.88 -9.02 2.84
C ALA A 83 3.92 -10.49 3.27
N GLY A 84 3.36 -10.83 4.44
CA GLY A 84 3.29 -12.21 4.92
C GLY A 84 2.25 -13.11 4.23
N LYS A 85 1.30 -12.55 3.47
CA LYS A 85 0.16 -13.31 2.90
C LYS A 85 0.03 -13.18 1.38
N LEU A 86 0.50 -12.10 0.77
CA LEU A 86 0.36 -11.83 -0.66
C LEU A 86 1.64 -11.25 -1.25
N ARG A 87 1.93 -11.61 -2.50
CA ARG A 87 2.95 -10.92 -3.31
C ARG A 87 2.36 -9.61 -3.84
N ALA A 88 2.36 -8.58 -3.00
CA ALA A 88 1.76 -7.28 -3.30
C ALA A 88 2.32 -6.65 -4.58
N GLU A 89 3.65 -6.72 -4.79
CA GLU A 89 4.30 -6.22 -6.01
C GLU A 89 3.73 -6.87 -7.28
N ALA A 90 3.65 -8.20 -7.32
CA ALA A 90 3.15 -8.92 -8.49
C ALA A 90 1.69 -8.59 -8.81
N ILE A 91 0.88 -8.35 -7.77
CA ILE A 91 -0.50 -7.93 -7.92
C ILE A 91 -0.54 -6.52 -8.51
N ILE A 92 0.12 -5.53 -7.89
CA ILE A 92 0.12 -4.14 -8.35
C ILE A 92 0.64 -4.05 -9.80
N ARG A 93 1.73 -4.77 -10.13
CA ARG A 93 2.26 -4.86 -11.50
C ARG A 93 1.28 -5.51 -12.49
N GLY A 94 0.43 -6.44 -12.03
CA GLY A 94 -0.65 -7.01 -12.83
C GLY A 94 -1.65 -5.94 -13.30
N GLY A 95 -1.91 -4.96 -12.45
CA GLY A 95 -2.81 -3.84 -12.73
C GLY A 95 -2.31 -2.92 -13.86
N LEU A 96 -0.99 -2.78 -14.02
CA LEU A 96 -0.39 -1.97 -15.08
C LEU A 96 -0.76 -2.47 -16.49
N ARG A 97 -1.07 -3.77 -16.66
CA ARG A 97 -1.48 -4.35 -17.94
C ARG A 97 -2.97 -4.23 -18.20
N GLU A 98 -3.77 -4.22 -17.14
CA GLU A 98 -5.23 -4.25 -17.22
C GLU A 98 -5.84 -2.84 -17.25
N PHE A 99 -5.19 -1.86 -16.61
CA PHE A 99 -5.68 -0.50 -16.44
C PHE A 99 -4.69 0.52 -17.00
N SER A 100 -4.84 0.83 -18.28
CA SER A 100 -3.95 1.75 -19.01
C SER A 100 -4.23 3.24 -18.75
N ASP A 101 -5.34 3.55 -18.07
CA ASP A 101 -5.85 4.90 -17.83
C ASP A 101 -5.32 5.55 -16.54
N GLU A 102 -4.78 4.75 -15.61
CA GLU A 102 -4.22 5.24 -14.34
C GLU A 102 -2.81 4.68 -14.04
N VAL A 103 -2.02 4.44 -15.09
CA VAL A 103 -0.68 3.83 -15.00
C VAL A 103 0.22 4.61 -14.05
N GLY A 104 0.21 5.94 -14.09
CA GLY A 104 1.02 6.77 -13.20
C GLY A 104 0.68 6.56 -11.72
N ASN A 105 -0.63 6.53 -11.38
CA ASN A 105 -1.07 6.31 -10.00
C ASN A 105 -0.66 4.93 -9.48
N ILE A 106 -0.69 3.91 -10.35
CA ILE A 106 -0.29 2.56 -10.00
C ILE A 106 1.22 2.53 -9.69
N TRP A 107 2.06 3.15 -10.51
CA TRP A 107 3.50 3.26 -10.25
C TRP A 107 3.82 3.99 -8.95
N VAL A 108 3.18 5.13 -8.69
CA VAL A 108 3.36 5.87 -7.42
C VAL A 108 2.93 5.01 -6.23
N SER A 109 1.82 4.29 -6.33
CA SER A 109 1.36 3.40 -5.26
C SER A 109 2.31 2.22 -5.02
N LEU A 110 3.00 1.75 -6.06
CA LEU A 110 4.01 0.70 -5.96
C LEU A 110 5.29 1.23 -5.29
N ALA A 111 5.74 2.43 -5.64
CA ALA A 111 6.88 3.05 -5.00
C ALA A 111 6.60 3.31 -3.52
N ASP A 112 5.42 3.87 -3.18
CA ASP A 112 4.98 4.07 -1.79
C ASP A 112 5.02 2.78 -0.96
N PHE A 113 4.68 1.63 -1.57
CA PHE A 113 4.74 0.33 -0.92
C PHE A 113 6.18 -0.06 -0.50
N PHE A 114 7.18 0.24 -1.32
CA PHE A 114 8.59 -0.01 -1.00
C PHE A 114 9.16 1.02 -0.01
N ILE A 115 8.80 2.29 -0.18
CA ILE A 115 9.20 3.38 0.74
C ILE A 115 8.76 3.06 2.17
N ARG A 116 7.51 2.61 2.36
CA ARG A 116 6.97 2.25 3.69
C ARG A 116 7.60 0.99 4.30
N GLN A 117 8.26 0.16 3.49
CA GLN A 117 9.07 -0.98 3.98
C GLN A 117 10.52 -0.60 4.25
N ALA A 118 10.88 0.69 4.12
CA ALA A 118 12.26 1.16 4.19
C ALA A 118 13.18 0.51 3.14
N GLN A 119 12.62 0.06 2.02
CA GLN A 119 13.36 -0.50 0.88
C GLN A 119 13.58 0.61 -0.16
N PHE A 120 14.40 1.59 0.18
CA PHE A 120 14.59 2.82 -0.60
C PHE A 120 15.22 2.59 -1.98
N GLU A 121 16.16 1.66 -2.09
CA GLU A 121 16.78 1.28 -3.37
C GLU A 121 15.73 0.69 -4.33
N GLN A 122 14.87 -0.21 -3.83
CA GLN A 122 13.79 -0.79 -4.65
C GLN A 122 12.75 0.26 -5.05
N ALA A 123 12.49 1.26 -4.20
CA ALA A 123 11.62 2.37 -4.56
C ALA A 123 12.22 3.20 -5.71
N ARG A 124 13.54 3.43 -5.72
CA ARG A 124 14.24 4.10 -6.83
C ARG A 124 14.15 3.28 -8.12
N ASP A 125 14.45 1.99 -8.06
CA ASP A 125 14.34 1.09 -9.21
C ASP A 125 12.95 1.15 -9.85
N VAL A 126 11.89 1.19 -9.01
CA VAL A 126 10.50 1.31 -9.47
C VAL A 126 10.23 2.66 -10.14
N TYR A 127 10.72 3.78 -9.58
CA TYR A 127 10.56 5.09 -10.20
C TYR A 127 11.32 5.20 -11.53
N GLU A 128 12.53 4.66 -11.62
CA GLU A 128 13.31 4.65 -12.86
C GLU A 128 12.64 3.80 -13.94
N GLU A 129 12.13 2.63 -13.59
CA GLU A 129 11.33 1.78 -14.48
C GLU A 129 10.05 2.51 -14.94
N ALA A 130 9.36 3.19 -14.02
CA ALA A 130 8.15 3.94 -14.32
C ALA A 130 8.42 5.08 -15.31
N VAL A 131 9.45 5.89 -15.07
CA VAL A 131 9.86 6.99 -15.95
C VAL A 131 10.22 6.50 -17.36
N GLY A 132 10.85 5.33 -17.47
CA GLY A 132 11.20 4.71 -18.75
C GLY A 132 10.03 4.02 -19.49
N SER A 133 8.99 3.59 -18.76
CA SER A 133 7.89 2.78 -19.31
C SER A 133 6.62 3.57 -19.61
N VAL A 134 6.40 4.69 -18.92
CA VAL A 134 5.20 5.51 -19.06
C VAL A 134 5.15 6.18 -20.43
N MET A 135 4.01 6.04 -21.12
CA MET A 135 3.81 6.57 -22.47
C MET A 135 3.13 7.94 -22.51
N THR A 136 2.33 8.30 -21.50
CA THR A 136 1.57 9.56 -21.51
C THR A 136 2.29 10.65 -20.74
N VAL A 137 2.22 11.89 -21.23
CA VAL A 137 2.81 13.05 -20.54
C VAL A 137 2.18 13.23 -19.15
N ARG A 138 0.88 12.97 -19.02
CA ARG A 138 0.15 13.09 -17.75
C ARG A 138 0.70 12.13 -16.69
N ASP A 139 0.84 10.86 -17.04
CA ASP A 139 1.38 9.85 -16.13
C ASP A 139 2.85 10.11 -15.84
N PHE A 140 3.61 10.58 -16.85
CA PHE A 140 5.03 10.91 -16.68
C PHE A 140 5.19 12.04 -15.66
N SER A 141 4.45 13.14 -15.82
CA SER A 141 4.49 14.26 -14.86
C SER A 141 4.14 13.78 -13.45
N LEU A 142 3.13 12.95 -13.29
CA LEU A 142 2.72 12.44 -11.99
C LEU A 142 3.81 11.58 -11.32
N VAL A 143 4.44 10.68 -12.07
CA VAL A 143 5.54 9.84 -11.56
C VAL A 143 6.78 10.68 -11.28
N PHE A 144 7.14 11.60 -12.18
CA PHE A 144 8.33 12.42 -12.06
C PHE A 144 8.23 13.38 -10.87
N ASP A 145 7.09 14.05 -10.69
CA ASP A 145 6.87 14.97 -9.57
C ASP A 145 6.94 14.21 -8.23
N ALA A 146 6.33 13.01 -8.16
CA ALA A 146 6.41 12.15 -6.98
C ALA A 146 7.85 11.68 -6.69
N TYR A 147 8.60 11.31 -7.72
CA TYR A 147 9.99 10.89 -7.57
C TYR A 147 10.90 12.02 -7.11
N ALA A 148 10.75 13.22 -7.68
CA ALA A 148 11.51 14.40 -7.29
C ALA A 148 11.26 14.78 -5.81
N GLN A 149 10.00 14.77 -5.38
CA GLN A 149 9.64 15.02 -3.98
C GLN A 149 10.21 13.96 -3.03
N TYR A 150 10.23 12.69 -3.45
CA TYR A 150 10.82 11.61 -2.69
C TYR A 150 12.34 11.81 -2.52
N GLU A 151 13.08 12.08 -3.58
CA GLU A 151 14.54 12.31 -3.50
C GLU A 151 14.87 13.57 -2.68
N GLU A 152 14.08 14.64 -2.83
CA GLU A 152 14.23 15.84 -2.00
C GLU A 152 14.06 15.52 -0.50
N SER A 153 13.04 14.74 -0.15
CA SER A 153 12.81 14.27 1.21
C SER A 153 13.98 13.43 1.75
N MET A 154 14.49 12.50 0.94
CA MET A 154 15.63 11.65 1.32
C MET A 154 16.90 12.46 1.59
N ILE A 155 17.21 13.41 0.71
CA ILE A 155 18.37 14.31 0.87
C ILE A 155 18.17 15.21 2.10
N GLY A 156 16.97 15.77 2.28
CA GLY A 156 16.64 16.60 3.44
C GLY A 156 16.83 15.86 4.77
N HIS A 157 16.39 14.61 4.84
CA HIS A 157 16.62 13.76 6.02
C HIS A 157 18.11 13.47 6.25
N ALA A 158 18.87 13.18 5.20
CA ALA A 158 20.32 12.94 5.30
C ALA A 158 21.09 14.19 5.76
N MET A 159 20.78 15.37 5.20
CA MET A 159 21.38 16.64 5.61
C MET A 159 21.05 17.00 7.06
N GLY A 160 19.80 16.76 7.48
CA GLY A 160 19.38 16.93 8.87
C GLY A 160 20.16 16.04 9.84
N ALA A 161 20.43 14.79 9.46
CA ALA A 161 21.23 13.88 10.28
C ALA A 161 22.70 14.34 10.38
N VAL A 162 23.31 14.80 9.28
CA VAL A 162 24.69 15.32 9.29
C VAL A 162 24.81 16.56 10.18
N THR A 163 23.89 17.52 10.05
CA THR A 163 23.89 18.75 10.86
C THR A 163 23.70 18.48 12.36
N GLN A 164 22.90 17.47 12.73
CA GLN A 164 22.77 17.02 14.12
C GLN A 164 24.09 16.47 14.68
N LEU A 165 24.80 15.65 13.90
CA LEU A 165 26.11 15.10 14.30
C LEU A 165 27.17 16.20 14.45
N GLU A 166 27.16 17.21 13.59
CA GLU A 166 28.05 18.37 13.68
C GLU A 166 27.79 19.19 14.96
N ALA A 167 26.52 19.38 15.34
CA ALA A 167 26.15 20.07 16.57
C ALA A 167 26.58 19.31 17.83
N GLU A 168 26.36 18.00 17.87
CA GLU A 168 26.80 17.14 18.99
C GLU A 168 28.33 17.08 19.13
N GLY A 169 29.05 17.04 18.01
CA GLY A 169 30.51 17.09 17.99
C GLY A 169 31.08 18.43 18.46
N ALA A 170 30.38 19.54 18.20
CA ALA A 170 30.76 20.87 18.68
C ALA A 170 30.55 21.03 20.21
N GLU A 171 29.50 20.43 20.77
CA GLU A 171 29.26 20.44 22.23
C GLU A 171 30.26 19.55 23.00
N ALA A 172 30.67 18.41 22.43
CA ALA A 172 31.69 17.53 23.03
C ALA A 172 33.11 18.12 23.00
N GLY A 173 33.37 19.13 22.17
CA GLY A 173 34.66 19.83 22.05
C GLY A 173 34.84 21.06 22.96
N GLY A 174 33.90 21.33 23.87
CA GLY A 174 33.97 22.47 24.80
C GLY A 174 35.26 22.47 25.64
N PRO A 175 35.92 23.63 25.84
CA PRO A 175 37.27 23.71 26.38
C PRO A 175 37.37 23.08 27.78
N ALA A 176 38.35 22.19 27.95
CA ALA A 176 38.65 21.56 29.23
C ALA A 176 38.84 22.62 30.33
N PRO A 177 38.24 22.45 31.52
CA PRO A 177 38.33 23.45 32.58
C PRO A 177 39.81 23.65 32.93
N ALA A 178 40.27 24.89 32.77
CA ALA A 178 41.62 25.30 33.11
C ALA A 178 41.87 24.96 34.60
N ARG A 179 42.97 24.23 34.84
CA ARG A 179 43.46 23.79 36.14
C ARG A 179 43.72 24.93 37.10
#